data_AF-A0A8J3KF33-F1
#
_entry.id   AF-A0A8J3KF33-F1
#
_cell.length_a   1.000
_cell.length_b   1.000
_cell.length_c   1.000
_cell.angle_alpha   90.00
_cell.angle_beta   90.00
_cell.angle_gamma   90.00
#
_symmetry.space_group_name_H-M   'P 1'
#
loop_
_entity.id
_entity.type
_entity.pdbx_description
1 polymer ?
#
loop_
_entity_poly.entity_id
_entity_poly.type
_entity_poly.pdbx_seq_one_letter_code
_entity_poly.pdbx_strand_id
1 'polypeptide(L)'
;MRTGAAADHRGFFHETAFYASDDEFLSVVVPFLRDGVAAGEPTLAVFAEPQARLVRDALGADSGVTFIHGDAHYQRPATAIKQYREMLAAHVAAGAAQIRVAGDVPHPGVGVPWEWWARYEAAVNHAYDDFPMWGLCPYDTRTASDEVLDFVRRTHPHIATPLGHTANLAFQDPFAVLAAGVTPWRDPLEDIAPAIELGGPTTAQARGAALALQATAALPDDDLDGLLLAITETVTNAVLHGRPPVRLRMWVAPGRIVVTVTDHGPGPADPLVGLVPGASPGGWGLWLAHQVCAYVSLQRDPDGFTVRLLGGQLPG
;
A
#
# COMPACT_ATOMS: atom_id res chain seq x y z
N MET A 1 15.28 -5.95 -25.20
CA MET A 1 15.37 -4.47 -25.25
C MET A 1 14.01 -3.94 -24.86
N ARG A 2 13.94 -2.87 -24.07
CA ARG A 2 12.67 -2.25 -23.68
C ARG A 2 11.99 -1.62 -24.90
N THR A 3 10.67 -1.60 -24.94
CA THR A 3 9.88 -1.01 -26.05
C THR A 3 9.00 0.14 -25.59
N GLY A 4 8.47 0.90 -26.55
CA GLY A 4 7.55 2.01 -26.30
C GLY A 4 8.19 3.17 -25.53
N ALA A 5 7.40 3.89 -24.74
CA ALA A 5 7.86 5.05 -23.98
C ALA A 5 8.95 4.71 -22.95
N ALA A 6 9.01 3.45 -22.50
CA ALA A 6 10.01 2.97 -21.56
C ALA A 6 11.32 2.48 -22.22
N ALA A 7 11.49 2.60 -23.55
CA ALA A 7 12.63 2.02 -24.29
C ALA A 7 14.01 2.41 -23.75
N ASP A 8 14.17 3.68 -23.35
CA ASP A 8 15.42 4.23 -22.83
C ASP A 8 15.42 4.39 -21.29
N HIS A 9 14.36 3.93 -20.63
CA HIS A 9 14.22 4.05 -19.18
C HIS A 9 14.94 2.92 -18.45
N ARG A 10 15.54 3.23 -17.29
CA ARG A 10 16.11 2.23 -16.38
C ARG A 10 15.26 2.17 -15.12
N GLY A 11 15.03 0.95 -14.64
CA GLY A 11 14.19 0.72 -13.48
C GLY A 11 12.71 0.90 -13.77
N PHE A 12 11.97 1.37 -12.78
CA PHE A 12 10.51 1.38 -12.83
C PHE A 12 10.00 2.58 -13.62
N PHE A 13 9.30 2.32 -14.73
CA PHE A 13 8.58 3.35 -15.49
C PHE A 13 7.17 3.44 -14.91
N HIS A 14 6.99 4.37 -13.97
CA HIS A 14 5.74 4.55 -13.24
C HIS A 14 4.86 5.59 -13.93
N GLU A 15 3.67 5.19 -14.35
CA GLU A 15 2.78 5.99 -15.17
C GLU A 15 1.35 5.93 -14.62
N THR A 16 0.65 7.06 -14.59
CA THR A 16 -0.77 7.11 -14.23
C THR A 16 -1.64 7.48 -15.44
N ALA A 17 -2.92 7.14 -15.37
CA ALA A 17 -3.95 7.66 -16.27
C ALA A 17 -5.18 8.07 -15.47
N PHE A 18 -5.93 9.06 -15.96
CA PHE A 18 -7.19 9.49 -15.37
C PHE A 18 -8.30 9.28 -16.38
N TYR A 19 -9.40 8.67 -15.95
CA TYR A 19 -10.54 8.39 -16.83
C TYR A 19 -11.86 8.73 -16.15
N ALA A 20 -12.86 9.10 -16.94
CA ALA A 20 -14.21 9.45 -16.49
C ALA A 20 -15.28 8.48 -17.02
N SER A 21 -14.87 7.46 -17.79
CA SER A 21 -15.77 6.43 -18.32
C SER A 21 -15.04 5.11 -18.59
N ASP A 22 -15.80 4.03 -18.74
CA ASP A 22 -15.29 2.71 -19.08
C ASP A 22 -14.63 2.70 -20.47
N ASP A 23 -15.16 3.48 -21.42
CA ASP A 23 -14.58 3.65 -22.75
C ASP A 23 -13.21 4.36 -22.69
N GLU A 24 -13.10 5.41 -21.87
CA GLU A 24 -11.81 6.09 -21.64
C GLU A 24 -10.80 5.17 -20.96
N PHE A 25 -11.22 4.41 -19.95
CA PHE A 25 -10.39 3.39 -19.30
C PHE A 25 -9.84 2.38 -20.32
N LEU A 26 -10.72 1.80 -21.13
CA LEU A 26 -10.34 0.82 -22.16
C LEU A 26 -9.43 1.43 -23.23
N SER A 27 -9.67 2.69 -23.61
CA SER A 27 -8.87 3.38 -24.63
C SER A 27 -7.40 3.58 -24.24
N VAL A 28 -7.09 3.55 -22.94
CA VAL A 28 -5.70 3.63 -22.43
C VAL A 28 -5.15 2.25 -22.12
N VAL A 29 -5.91 1.41 -21.41
CA VAL A 29 -5.42 0.12 -20.90
C VAL A 29 -5.28 -0.95 -22.00
N VAL A 30 -6.24 -1.03 -22.92
CA VAL A 30 -6.23 -2.10 -23.95
C VAL A 30 -5.04 -1.97 -24.90
N PRO A 31 -4.72 -0.79 -25.47
CA PRO A 31 -3.52 -0.64 -26.30
C PRO A 31 -2.25 -0.98 -25.54
N PHE A 32 -2.11 -0.49 -24.31
CA PHE A 32 -0.94 -0.76 -23.46
C PHE A 32 -0.66 -2.27 -23.29
N LEU A 33 -1.71 -3.05 -23.03
CA LEU A 33 -1.62 -4.50 -22.86
C LEU A 33 -1.37 -5.23 -24.19
N ARG A 34 -2.07 -4.86 -25.27
CA ARG A 34 -1.88 -5.47 -26.59
C ARG A 34 -0.46 -5.26 -27.11
N ASP A 35 0.08 -4.06 -26.95
CA ASP A 35 1.43 -3.72 -27.39
C ASP A 35 2.49 -4.50 -26.60
N GLY A 36 2.26 -4.76 -25.31
CA GLY A 36 3.13 -5.62 -24.50
C GLY A 36 3.19 -7.04 -25.02
N VAL A 37 2.03 -7.65 -25.27
CA VAL A 37 1.94 -9.00 -25.83
C VAL A 37 2.55 -9.06 -27.23
N ALA A 38 2.28 -8.07 -28.09
CA ALA A 38 2.85 -8.00 -29.43
C ALA A 38 4.39 -7.87 -29.42
N ALA A 39 4.94 -7.20 -28.41
CA ALA A 39 6.38 -7.09 -28.18
C ALA A 39 7.00 -8.33 -27.53
N GLY A 40 6.21 -9.34 -27.15
CA GLY A 40 6.67 -10.54 -26.44
C GLY A 40 7.06 -10.27 -24.98
N GLU A 41 6.52 -9.23 -24.38
CA GLU A 41 6.80 -8.82 -23.00
C GLU A 41 5.80 -9.48 -22.04
N PRO A 42 6.23 -10.00 -20.87
CA PRO A 42 5.30 -10.39 -19.82
C PRO A 42 4.34 -9.23 -19.52
N THR A 43 3.05 -9.50 -19.71
CA THR A 43 2.00 -8.48 -19.66
C THR A 43 0.91 -8.92 -18.71
N LEU A 44 0.66 -8.09 -17.69
CA LEU A 44 -0.24 -8.40 -16.59
C LEU A 44 -1.31 -7.32 -16.40
N ALA A 45 -2.53 -7.78 -16.11
CA ALA A 45 -3.66 -6.94 -15.74
C ALA A 45 -4.08 -7.30 -14.31
N VAL A 46 -3.93 -6.35 -13.39
CA VAL A 46 -4.14 -6.51 -11.95
C VAL A 46 -5.26 -5.57 -11.52
N PHE A 47 -6.50 -5.97 -11.79
CA PHE A 47 -7.67 -5.13 -11.58
C PHE A 47 -8.68 -5.79 -10.66
N ALA A 48 -9.51 -4.98 -9.98
CA ALA A 48 -10.74 -5.45 -9.38
C ALA A 48 -11.67 -6.10 -10.43
N GLU A 49 -12.55 -6.99 -9.98
CA GLU A 49 -13.34 -7.87 -10.86
C GLU A 49 -14.20 -7.11 -11.90
N PRO A 50 -14.81 -5.93 -11.62
CA PRO A 50 -15.52 -5.15 -12.64
C PRO A 50 -14.63 -4.69 -13.80
N GLN A 51 -13.49 -4.06 -13.51
CA GLN A 51 -12.53 -3.56 -14.49
C GLN A 51 -11.85 -4.72 -15.23
N ALA A 52 -11.52 -5.81 -14.51
CA ALA A 52 -10.95 -7.00 -15.10
C ALA A 52 -11.87 -7.63 -16.15
N ARG A 53 -13.20 -7.63 -15.93
CA ARG A 53 -14.18 -8.06 -16.95
C ARG A 53 -14.17 -7.18 -18.19
N LEU A 54 -14.21 -5.85 -18.02
CA LEU A 54 -14.15 -4.91 -19.15
C LEU A 54 -12.91 -5.17 -20.02
N VAL A 55 -11.74 -5.33 -19.39
CA VAL A 55 -10.49 -5.60 -20.10
C VAL A 55 -10.51 -6.97 -20.78
N ARG A 56 -11.02 -8.02 -20.12
CA ARG A 56 -11.15 -9.36 -20.73
C ARG A 56 -12.06 -9.35 -21.95
N ASP A 57 -13.21 -8.71 -21.86
CA ASP A 57 -14.19 -8.64 -22.93
C ASP A 57 -13.63 -7.88 -24.16
N ALA A 58 -12.87 -6.80 -23.92
CA ALA A 58 -12.23 -6.03 -24.97
C ALA A 58 -11.03 -6.74 -25.62
N LEU A 59 -10.28 -7.54 -24.86
CA LEU A 59 -9.08 -8.24 -25.35
C LEU A 59 -9.38 -9.59 -26.01
N GLY A 60 -10.42 -10.29 -25.54
CA GLY A 60 -10.71 -11.68 -25.91
C GLY A 60 -9.92 -12.72 -25.09
N ALA A 61 -10.39 -13.97 -25.14
CA ALA A 61 -9.90 -15.06 -24.28
C ALA A 61 -8.42 -15.43 -24.51
N ASP A 62 -7.92 -15.30 -25.75
CA ASP A 62 -6.56 -15.70 -26.13
C ASP A 62 -5.59 -14.51 -26.24
N SER A 63 -5.81 -13.47 -25.43
CA SER A 63 -5.08 -12.20 -25.52
C SER A 63 -3.60 -12.27 -25.13
N GLY A 64 -3.16 -13.36 -24.48
CA GLY A 64 -1.79 -13.49 -23.96
C GLY A 64 -1.52 -12.67 -22.68
N VAL A 65 -2.52 -11.97 -22.14
CA VAL A 65 -2.42 -11.19 -20.90
C VAL A 65 -2.67 -12.08 -19.69
N THR A 66 -1.82 -11.97 -18.67
CA THR A 66 -2.03 -12.63 -17.38
C THR A 66 -2.93 -11.77 -16.51
N PHE A 67 -4.10 -12.29 -16.11
CA PHE A 67 -5.00 -11.61 -15.19
C PHE A 67 -4.73 -12.04 -13.75
N ILE A 68 -4.54 -11.06 -12.87
CA ILE A 68 -4.41 -11.26 -11.42
C ILE A 68 -5.60 -10.55 -10.77
N HIS A 69 -6.25 -11.24 -9.82
CA HIS A 69 -7.38 -10.66 -9.07
C HIS A 69 -6.89 -9.54 -8.15
N GLY A 70 -7.25 -8.29 -8.48
CA GLY A 70 -6.87 -7.09 -7.73
C GLY A 70 -7.30 -7.15 -6.27
N ASP A 71 -8.51 -7.63 -5.97
CA ASP A 71 -9.04 -7.73 -4.60
C ASP A 71 -8.18 -8.63 -3.68
N ALA A 72 -7.58 -9.67 -4.25
CA ALA A 72 -6.69 -10.56 -3.52
C ALA A 72 -5.26 -10.00 -3.42
N HIS A 73 -4.84 -9.26 -4.44
CA HIS A 73 -3.49 -8.70 -4.53
C HIS A 73 -3.32 -7.43 -3.69
N TYR A 74 -4.31 -6.53 -3.75
CA TYR A 74 -4.34 -5.25 -3.06
C TYR A 74 -5.10 -5.31 -1.74
N GLN A 75 -4.79 -6.30 -0.90
CA GLN A 75 -5.33 -6.36 0.46
C GLN A 75 -4.54 -5.46 1.42
N ARG A 76 -3.20 -5.47 1.29
CA ARG A 76 -2.29 -4.74 2.17
C ARG A 76 -1.08 -4.26 1.36
N PRO A 77 -0.69 -2.98 1.47
CA PRO A 77 0.48 -2.41 0.80
C PRO A 77 1.77 -3.23 0.87
N ALA A 78 2.20 -3.64 2.07
CA ALA A 78 3.46 -4.39 2.24
C ALA A 78 3.40 -5.77 1.56
N THR A 79 2.24 -6.43 1.63
CA THR A 79 2.00 -7.71 0.96
C THR A 79 1.98 -7.53 -0.56
N ALA A 80 1.32 -6.50 -1.08
CA ALA A 80 1.31 -6.19 -2.51
C ALA A 80 2.73 -5.91 -3.04
N ILE A 81 3.53 -5.11 -2.31
CA ILE A 81 4.94 -4.85 -2.67
C ILE A 81 5.74 -6.15 -2.72
N LYS A 82 5.63 -6.98 -1.69
CA LYS A 82 6.31 -8.27 -1.64
C LYS A 82 5.94 -9.16 -2.83
N GLN A 83 4.64 -9.34 -3.09
CA GLN A 83 4.13 -10.20 -4.17
C GLN A 83 4.58 -9.69 -5.55
N TYR A 84 4.53 -8.38 -5.79
CA TYR A 84 5.07 -7.80 -7.02
C TYR A 84 6.57 -8.04 -7.15
N ARG A 85 7.38 -7.79 -6.10
CA ARG A 85 8.83 -8.02 -6.18
C ARG A 85 9.17 -9.49 -6.48
N GLU A 86 8.46 -10.43 -5.87
CA GLU A 86 8.63 -11.87 -6.14
C GLU A 86 8.27 -12.23 -7.60
N MET A 87 7.14 -11.71 -8.10
CA MET A 87 6.68 -11.89 -9.47
C MET A 87 7.64 -11.27 -10.51
N LEU A 88 8.04 -10.01 -10.29
CA LEU A 88 8.97 -9.29 -11.17
C LEU A 88 10.34 -9.99 -11.22
N ALA A 89 10.84 -10.44 -10.07
CA ALA A 89 12.09 -11.20 -9.99
C ALA A 89 12.01 -12.52 -10.78
N ALA A 90 10.88 -13.23 -10.71
CA ALA A 90 10.66 -14.46 -11.48
C ALA A 90 10.69 -14.20 -13.00
N HIS A 91 10.05 -13.13 -13.48
CA HIS A 91 10.09 -12.75 -14.89
C HIS A 91 11.49 -12.34 -15.34
N VAL A 92 12.23 -11.58 -14.53
CA VAL A 92 13.64 -11.22 -14.84
C VAL A 92 14.52 -12.46 -14.88
N ALA A 93 14.37 -13.40 -13.95
CA ALA A 93 15.09 -14.67 -13.95
C ALA A 93 14.79 -15.51 -15.20
N ALA A 94 13.58 -15.39 -15.76
CA ALA A 94 13.18 -15.99 -17.03
C ALA A 94 13.66 -15.23 -18.28
N GLY A 95 14.38 -14.12 -18.12
CA GLY A 95 14.99 -13.35 -19.21
C GLY A 95 14.16 -12.15 -19.71
N ALA A 96 13.12 -11.73 -18.98
CA ALA A 96 12.33 -10.56 -19.36
C ALA A 96 13.17 -9.28 -19.34
N ALA A 97 13.24 -8.60 -20.48
CA ALA A 97 13.92 -7.31 -20.61
C ALA A 97 12.99 -6.11 -20.37
N GLN A 98 11.69 -6.34 -20.35
CA GLN A 98 10.62 -5.41 -19.96
C GLN A 98 9.43 -6.21 -19.45
N ILE A 99 8.71 -5.70 -18.46
CA ILE A 99 7.47 -6.27 -17.91
C ILE A 99 6.42 -5.17 -17.89
N ARG A 100 5.22 -5.43 -18.40
CA ARG A 100 4.09 -4.48 -18.38
C ARG A 100 3.05 -4.89 -17.36
N VAL A 101 2.64 -3.95 -16.52
CA VAL A 101 1.61 -4.17 -15.51
C VAL A 101 0.62 -3.01 -15.58
N ALA A 102 -0.66 -3.30 -15.74
CA ALA A 102 -1.71 -2.31 -15.53
C ALA A 102 -2.54 -2.73 -14.30
N GLY A 103 -2.78 -1.84 -13.35
CA GLY A 103 -3.58 -2.16 -12.17
C GLY A 103 -4.07 -0.94 -11.40
N ASP A 104 -5.25 -1.07 -10.79
CA ASP A 104 -5.87 -0.02 -9.98
C ASP A 104 -5.49 -0.15 -8.50
N VAL A 105 -5.06 0.95 -7.91
CA VAL A 105 -4.67 1.00 -6.50
C VAL A 105 -5.86 1.43 -5.64
N PRO A 106 -6.16 0.74 -4.52
CA PRO A 106 -7.32 1.08 -3.70
C PRO A 106 -7.26 2.49 -3.09
N HIS A 107 -8.43 3.10 -2.91
CA HIS A 107 -8.62 4.47 -2.39
C HIS A 107 -9.99 4.62 -1.68
N PRO A 108 -10.30 5.76 -1.03
CA PRO A 108 -11.55 5.93 -0.28
C PRO A 108 -12.85 5.69 -1.06
N GLY A 109 -12.83 5.95 -2.37
CA GLY A 109 -13.96 5.68 -3.27
C GLY A 109 -14.33 4.20 -3.41
N VAL A 110 -13.44 3.29 -3.00
CA VAL A 110 -13.68 1.84 -2.93
C VAL A 110 -13.72 1.32 -1.48
N GLY A 111 -13.84 2.21 -0.50
CA GLY A 111 -14.10 1.85 0.89
C GLY A 111 -12.87 1.57 1.75
N VAL A 112 -11.69 2.05 1.37
CA VAL A 112 -10.46 1.87 2.17
C VAL A 112 -9.78 3.19 2.54
N PRO A 113 -9.09 3.30 3.69
CA PRO A 113 -8.33 4.49 4.03
C PRO A 113 -7.22 4.82 3.04
N TRP A 114 -7.04 6.11 2.71
CA TRP A 114 -6.06 6.53 1.70
C TRP A 114 -4.62 6.47 2.19
N GLU A 115 -4.35 6.86 3.44
CA GLU A 115 -2.98 7.03 3.98
C GLU A 115 -2.06 5.84 3.68
N TRP A 116 -2.59 4.62 3.85
CA TRP A 116 -1.83 3.40 3.66
C TRP A 116 -1.46 3.15 2.18
N TRP A 117 -2.37 3.47 1.26
CA TRP A 117 -2.19 3.33 -0.18
C TRP A 117 -1.43 4.50 -0.80
N ALA A 118 -1.55 5.72 -0.27
CA ALA A 118 -0.69 6.85 -0.62
C ALA A 118 0.78 6.52 -0.31
N ARG A 119 1.02 5.83 0.81
CA ARG A 119 2.35 5.35 1.17
C ARG A 119 2.85 4.26 0.22
N TYR A 120 1.98 3.34 -0.22
CA TYR A 120 2.30 2.38 -1.28
C TYR A 120 2.73 3.11 -2.56
N GLU A 121 1.92 4.04 -3.05
CA GLU A 121 2.17 4.80 -4.28
C GLU A 121 3.49 5.59 -4.23
N ALA A 122 3.80 6.21 -3.09
CA ALA A 122 5.09 6.85 -2.91
C ALA A 122 6.25 5.84 -2.92
N ALA A 123 6.07 4.70 -2.26
CA ALA A 123 7.11 3.69 -2.10
C ALA A 123 7.44 2.95 -3.40
N VAL A 124 6.47 2.64 -4.26
CA VAL A 124 6.68 1.80 -5.46
C VAL A 124 7.65 2.43 -6.46
N ASN A 125 7.73 3.76 -6.51
CA ASN A 125 8.75 4.50 -7.28
C ASN A 125 10.19 4.06 -6.96
N HIS A 126 10.45 3.59 -5.74
CA HIS A 126 11.75 3.06 -5.33
C HIS A 126 11.73 1.54 -5.16
N ALA A 127 10.63 0.99 -4.62
CA ALA A 127 10.53 -0.43 -4.30
C ALA A 127 10.52 -1.34 -5.53
N TYR A 128 10.24 -0.82 -6.73
CA TYR A 128 10.32 -1.58 -7.97
C TYR A 128 11.45 -1.14 -8.90
N ASP A 129 12.28 -0.17 -8.51
CA ASP A 129 13.28 0.44 -9.39
C ASP A 129 14.41 -0.52 -9.82
N ASP A 130 14.55 -1.65 -9.12
CA ASP A 130 15.47 -2.73 -9.51
C ASP A 130 14.98 -3.52 -10.74
N PHE A 131 13.72 -3.35 -11.16
CA PHE A 131 13.07 -4.17 -12.19
C PHE A 131 12.75 -3.35 -13.45
N PRO A 132 12.80 -3.95 -14.66
CA PRO A 132 12.43 -3.29 -15.91
C PRO A 132 10.89 -3.25 -16.09
N MET A 133 10.17 -2.80 -15.05
CA MET A 133 8.72 -2.73 -15.05
C MET A 133 8.25 -1.42 -15.69
N TRP A 134 7.20 -1.50 -16.49
CA TRP A 134 6.36 -0.38 -16.90
C TRP A 134 4.99 -0.58 -16.25
N GLY A 135 4.70 0.24 -15.25
CA GLY A 135 3.45 0.22 -14.49
C GLY A 135 2.51 1.32 -14.96
N LEU A 136 1.30 0.94 -15.32
CA LEU A 136 0.20 1.84 -15.61
C LEU A 136 -0.83 1.75 -14.48
N CYS A 137 -0.98 2.83 -13.72
CA CYS A 137 -1.90 2.95 -12.59
C CYS A 137 -3.08 3.89 -12.96
N PRO A 138 -4.17 3.36 -13.56
CA PRO A 138 -5.30 4.19 -13.96
C PRO A 138 -6.24 4.47 -12.77
N TYR A 139 -6.73 5.70 -12.68
CA TYR A 139 -7.64 6.18 -11.63
C TYR A 139 -8.97 6.70 -12.19
N ASP A 140 -10.06 6.20 -11.63
CA ASP A 140 -11.43 6.60 -11.99
C ASP A 140 -11.81 7.92 -11.32
N THR A 141 -11.95 8.97 -12.11
CA THR A 141 -12.33 10.31 -11.63
C THR A 141 -13.77 10.40 -11.12
N ARG A 142 -14.61 9.38 -11.38
CA ARG A 142 -15.98 9.31 -10.85
C ARG A 142 -16.01 8.89 -9.37
N THR A 143 -14.99 8.17 -8.90
CA THR A 143 -14.96 7.59 -7.55
C THR A 143 -13.77 8.06 -6.71
N ALA A 144 -12.64 8.41 -7.34
CA ALA A 144 -11.50 8.96 -6.64
C ALA A 144 -11.75 10.43 -6.26
N SER A 145 -11.50 10.76 -5.00
CA SER A 145 -11.59 12.14 -4.50
C SER A 145 -10.45 13.02 -5.06
N ASP A 146 -10.66 14.33 -5.09
CA ASP A 146 -9.64 15.30 -5.53
C ASP A 146 -8.30 15.15 -4.78
N GLU A 147 -8.32 14.80 -3.48
CA GLU A 147 -7.10 14.54 -2.69
C GLU A 147 -6.27 13.38 -3.26
N VAL A 148 -6.93 12.30 -3.66
CA VAL A 148 -6.29 11.12 -4.26
C VAL A 148 -5.74 11.50 -5.64
N LEU A 149 -6.54 12.19 -6.45
CA LEU A 149 -6.15 12.59 -7.80
C LEU A 149 -4.97 13.58 -7.80
N ASP A 150 -4.94 14.55 -6.88
CA ASP A 150 -3.79 15.47 -6.71
C ASP A 150 -2.54 14.70 -6.27
N PHE A 151 -2.68 13.81 -5.29
CA PHE A 151 -1.57 12.99 -4.81
C PHE A 151 -0.96 12.16 -5.95
N VAL A 152 -1.78 11.36 -6.64
CA VAL A 152 -1.38 10.51 -7.77
C VAL A 152 -0.71 11.33 -8.86
N ARG A 153 -1.29 12.48 -9.22
CA ARG A 153 -0.72 13.40 -10.20
C ARG A 153 0.65 13.92 -9.79
N ARG A 154 0.97 14.05 -8.51
CA ARG A 154 2.25 14.59 -8.05
C ARG A 154 3.28 13.49 -7.78
N THR A 155 2.88 12.23 -7.68
CA THR A 155 3.76 11.09 -7.35
C THR A 155 4.06 10.16 -8.52
N HIS A 156 3.41 10.34 -9.67
CA HIS A 156 3.71 9.59 -10.89
C HIS A 156 4.56 10.43 -11.87
N PRO A 157 5.74 9.95 -12.29
CA PRO A 157 6.62 10.69 -13.19
C PRO A 157 6.09 10.78 -14.63
N HIS A 158 5.13 9.94 -15.02
CA HIS A 158 4.54 9.93 -16.36
C HIS A 158 3.01 9.88 -16.31
N ILE A 159 2.38 10.41 -17.36
CA ILE A 159 0.93 10.35 -17.58
C ILE A 159 0.65 9.74 -18.95
N ALA A 160 -0.19 8.71 -18.96
CA ALA A 160 -0.81 8.14 -20.14
C ALA A 160 -2.15 8.79 -20.45
N THR A 161 -2.40 8.97 -21.73
CA THR A 161 -3.69 9.37 -22.31
C THR A 161 -3.97 8.51 -23.55
N PRO A 162 -5.17 8.55 -24.13
CA PRO A 162 -5.43 7.87 -25.41
C PRO A 162 -4.54 8.38 -26.56
N LEU A 163 -3.93 9.55 -26.41
CA LEU A 163 -3.05 10.16 -27.40
C LEU A 163 -1.57 9.78 -27.21
N GLY A 164 -1.21 9.13 -26.09
CA GLY A 164 0.14 8.66 -25.82
C GLY A 164 0.60 8.89 -24.38
N HIS A 165 1.90 8.67 -24.19
CA HIS A 165 2.61 8.62 -22.92
C HIS A 165 3.55 9.83 -22.80
N THR A 166 3.45 10.60 -21.71
CA THR A 166 4.20 11.85 -21.57
C THR A 166 4.82 12.01 -20.18
N ALA A 167 5.94 12.70 -20.11
CA ALA A 167 6.53 13.10 -18.83
C ALA A 167 5.59 14.06 -18.10
N ASN A 168 5.42 13.85 -16.79
CA ASN A 168 4.54 14.63 -15.96
C ASN A 168 5.26 15.81 -15.31
N LEU A 169 4.93 17.02 -15.76
CA LEU A 169 5.55 18.25 -15.23
C LEU A 169 5.13 18.57 -13.78
N ALA A 170 4.08 17.94 -13.25
CA ALA A 170 3.65 18.09 -11.87
C ALA A 170 4.36 17.13 -10.89
N PHE A 171 5.17 16.21 -11.41
CA PHE A 171 5.89 15.23 -10.61
C PHE A 171 6.83 15.90 -9.58
N GLN A 172 6.74 15.44 -8.35
CA GLN A 172 7.54 15.87 -7.21
C GLN A 172 8.11 14.64 -6.51
N ASP A 173 9.04 14.85 -5.58
CA ASP A 173 9.51 13.77 -4.70
C ASP A 173 8.32 13.12 -3.96
N PRO A 174 8.01 11.82 -4.20
CA PRO A 174 6.79 11.22 -3.68
C PRO A 174 6.73 11.20 -2.14
N PHE A 175 7.88 11.11 -1.47
CA PHE A 175 7.93 11.12 -0.01
C PHE A 175 7.72 12.53 0.57
N ALA A 176 8.17 13.59 -0.11
CA ALA A 176 7.82 14.96 0.25
C ALA A 176 6.31 15.23 0.09
N VAL A 177 5.68 14.72 -0.98
CA VAL A 177 4.22 14.83 -1.19
C VAL A 177 3.47 14.09 -0.08
N LEU A 178 3.89 12.85 0.24
CA LEU A 178 3.33 12.05 1.34
C LEU A 178 3.41 12.77 2.69
N ALA A 179 4.57 13.34 3.01
CA ALA A 179 4.77 14.04 4.28
C ALA A 179 3.94 15.33 4.40
N ALA A 180 3.59 15.98 3.28
CA ALA A 180 2.90 17.26 3.27
C ALA A 180 1.38 17.17 3.07
N GLY A 181 0.88 16.11 2.43
CA GLY A 181 -0.44 16.13 1.81
C GLY A 181 -1.39 14.99 2.15
N VAL A 182 -1.00 14.05 3.02
CA VAL A 182 -1.83 12.88 3.34
C VAL A 182 -2.29 12.94 4.78
N THR A 183 -3.60 13.03 4.97
CA THR A 183 -4.19 13.06 6.30
C THR A 183 -4.09 11.67 6.95
N PRO A 184 -3.45 11.54 8.14
CA PRO A 184 -3.42 10.27 8.85
C PRO A 184 -4.83 9.80 9.19
N TRP A 185 -5.13 8.56 8.88
CA TRP A 185 -6.42 7.98 9.22
C TRP A 185 -6.45 7.60 10.71
N ARG A 186 -7.58 7.89 11.34
CA ARG A 186 -7.88 7.53 12.73
C ARG A 186 -9.16 6.71 12.77
N ASP A 187 -9.18 5.71 13.64
CA ASP A 187 -10.38 4.90 13.81
C ASP A 187 -11.39 5.68 14.67
N PRO A 188 -12.69 5.73 14.31
CA PRO A 188 -13.72 6.37 15.12
C PRO A 188 -13.82 5.86 16.56
N LEU A 189 -13.35 4.64 16.86
CA LEU A 189 -13.25 4.15 18.23
C LEU A 189 -12.33 5.00 19.11
N GLU A 190 -11.38 5.73 18.52
CA GLU A 190 -10.49 6.61 19.26
C GLU A 190 -11.19 7.90 19.77
N ASP A 191 -12.45 8.14 19.39
CA ASP A 191 -13.23 9.30 19.87
C ASP A 191 -13.82 9.08 21.27
N ILE A 192 -13.78 7.85 21.77
CA ILE A 192 -14.15 7.51 23.15
C ILE A 192 -12.91 7.24 24.01
N ALA A 193 -13.10 7.16 25.33
CA ALA A 193 -12.02 6.81 26.24
C ALA A 193 -11.46 5.41 25.93
N PRO A 194 -10.12 5.20 26.00
CA PRO A 194 -9.54 3.89 25.80
C PRO A 194 -10.02 2.92 26.87
N ALA A 195 -10.25 1.67 26.47
CA ALA A 195 -10.56 0.59 27.41
C ALA A 195 -9.36 0.25 28.29
N ILE A 196 -8.14 0.40 27.74
CA ILE A 196 -6.88 0.18 28.44
C ILE A 196 -5.90 1.29 28.08
N GLU A 197 -5.24 1.87 29.08
CA GLU A 197 -4.11 2.77 28.93
C GLU A 197 -2.96 2.33 29.83
N LEU A 198 -1.77 2.15 29.25
CA LEU A 198 -0.55 1.75 29.96
C LEU A 198 0.58 2.74 29.67
N GLY A 199 1.25 3.19 30.73
CA GLY A 199 2.50 3.97 30.64
C GLY A 199 3.72 3.07 30.77
N GLY A 200 4.65 3.17 29.82
CA GLY A 200 5.89 2.37 29.77
C GLY A 200 5.69 0.86 29.86
N PRO A 201 4.75 0.25 29.09
CA PRO A 201 4.47 -1.18 29.22
C PRO A 201 5.63 -2.05 28.75
N THR A 202 5.82 -3.19 29.41
CA THR A 202 6.57 -4.32 28.82
C THR A 202 5.75 -4.98 27.71
N THR A 203 6.41 -5.71 26.80
CA THR A 203 5.73 -6.47 25.74
C THR A 203 4.74 -7.50 26.30
N ALA A 204 5.07 -8.14 27.43
CA ALA A 204 4.18 -9.08 28.10
C ALA A 204 2.90 -8.39 28.63
N GLN A 205 3.03 -7.21 29.25
CA GLN A 205 1.88 -6.41 29.70
C GLN A 205 1.00 -5.98 28.52
N ALA A 206 1.62 -5.52 27.43
CA ALA A 206 0.91 -5.10 26.22
C ALA A 206 0.13 -6.26 25.57
N ARG A 207 0.74 -7.45 25.45
CA ARG A 207 0.07 -8.65 24.94
C ARG A 207 -1.07 -9.10 25.84
N GLY A 208 -0.83 -9.13 27.16
CA GLY A 208 -1.86 -9.50 28.15
C GLY A 208 -3.07 -8.56 28.11
N ALA A 209 -2.85 -7.26 27.90
CA ALA A 209 -3.91 -6.28 27.71
C ALA A 209 -4.75 -6.57 26.46
N ALA A 210 -4.14 -6.85 25.30
CA ALA A 210 -4.89 -7.21 24.08
C ALA A 210 -5.69 -8.50 24.26
N LEU A 211 -5.11 -9.52 24.89
CA LEU A 211 -5.81 -10.78 25.19
C LEU A 211 -7.03 -10.56 26.10
N ALA A 212 -6.95 -9.63 27.05
CA ALA A 212 -8.09 -9.30 27.92
C ALA A 212 -9.28 -8.68 27.15
N LEU A 213 -9.05 -8.08 25.99
CA LEU A 213 -10.09 -7.50 25.13
C LEU A 213 -10.75 -8.53 24.20
N GLN A 214 -10.16 -9.73 24.06
CA GLN A 214 -10.62 -10.75 23.11
C GLN A 214 -12.06 -11.21 23.36
N ALA A 215 -12.51 -11.26 24.62
CA ALA A 215 -13.90 -11.63 24.93
C ALA A 215 -14.93 -10.64 24.37
N THR A 216 -14.55 -9.36 24.22
CA THR A 216 -15.40 -8.32 23.62
C THR A 216 -15.21 -8.26 22.11
N ALA A 217 -13.96 -8.38 21.65
CA ALA A 217 -13.63 -8.27 20.24
C ALA A 217 -14.06 -9.50 19.42
N ALA A 218 -13.95 -10.70 19.99
CA ALA A 218 -14.20 -11.96 19.30
C ALA A 218 -13.48 -12.03 17.93
N LEU A 219 -12.20 -11.62 17.88
CA LEU A 219 -11.40 -11.71 16.66
C LEU A 219 -11.15 -13.18 16.28
N PRO A 220 -11.06 -13.51 14.98
CA PRO A 220 -10.48 -14.78 14.54
C PRO A 220 -9.06 -14.98 15.11
N ASP A 221 -8.68 -16.23 15.36
CA ASP A 221 -7.38 -16.56 15.97
C ASP A 221 -6.19 -15.99 15.17
N ASP A 222 -6.23 -16.09 13.84
CA ASP A 222 -5.19 -15.54 12.96
C ASP A 222 -5.05 -14.01 13.08
N ASP A 223 -6.19 -13.29 13.19
CA ASP A 223 -6.20 -11.83 13.35
C ASP A 223 -5.65 -11.42 14.73
N LEU A 224 -6.00 -12.19 15.76
CA LEU A 224 -5.50 -11.96 17.12
C LEU A 224 -4.00 -12.21 17.19
N ASP A 225 -3.51 -13.33 16.65
CA ASP A 225 -2.09 -13.67 16.65
C ASP A 225 -1.27 -12.64 15.86
N GLY A 226 -1.78 -12.20 14.71
CA GLY A 226 -1.20 -11.11 13.93
C GLY A 226 -1.12 -9.81 14.72
N LEU A 227 -2.20 -9.43 15.40
CA LEU A 227 -2.23 -8.24 16.25
C LEU A 227 -1.24 -8.36 17.43
N LEU A 228 -1.16 -9.51 18.09
CA LEU A 228 -0.23 -9.72 19.20
C LEU A 228 1.24 -9.66 18.77
N LEU A 229 1.56 -10.15 17.56
CA LEU A 229 2.87 -9.97 16.96
C LEU A 229 3.16 -8.48 16.73
N ALA A 230 2.25 -7.77 16.06
CA ALA A 230 2.43 -6.36 15.76
C ALA A 230 2.57 -5.49 17.01
N ILE A 231 1.82 -5.78 18.09
CA ILE A 231 1.96 -5.11 19.38
C ILE A 231 3.35 -5.34 19.97
N THR A 232 3.84 -6.60 19.97
CA THR A 232 5.19 -6.90 20.47
C THR A 232 6.24 -6.08 19.73
N GLU A 233 6.21 -6.08 18.41
CA GLU A 233 7.18 -5.38 17.57
C GLU A 233 7.11 -3.86 17.77
N THR A 234 5.89 -3.33 17.84
CA THR A 234 5.66 -1.89 18.00
C THR A 234 6.13 -1.39 19.38
N VAL A 235 5.77 -2.09 20.46
CA VAL A 235 6.22 -1.74 21.81
C VAL A 235 7.74 -1.88 21.94
N THR A 236 8.32 -2.93 21.35
CA THR A 236 9.78 -3.13 21.33
C THR A 236 10.47 -1.96 20.63
N ASN A 237 9.98 -1.54 19.46
CA ASN A 237 10.55 -0.40 18.72
C ASN A 237 10.41 0.92 19.49
N ALA A 238 9.25 1.19 20.10
CA ALA A 238 9.04 2.38 20.90
C ALA A 238 10.01 2.45 22.09
N VAL A 239 10.30 1.32 22.73
CA VAL A 239 11.24 1.24 23.88
C VAL A 239 12.70 1.32 23.45
N LEU A 240 13.08 0.65 22.36
CA LEU A 240 14.48 0.57 21.92
C LEU A 240 14.93 1.77 21.07
N HIS A 241 14.03 2.31 20.26
CA HIS A 241 14.34 3.31 19.23
C HIS A 241 13.56 4.63 19.40
N GLY A 242 12.44 4.60 20.12
CA GLY A 242 11.65 5.78 20.43
C GLY A 242 12.25 6.63 21.55
N ARG A 243 11.47 7.62 22.03
CA ARG A 243 11.83 8.41 23.23
C ARG A 243 10.76 8.31 24.31
N PRO A 244 11.13 8.09 25.58
CA PRO A 244 10.15 8.01 26.65
C PRO A 244 9.47 9.36 26.94
N PRO A 245 8.28 9.35 27.59
CA PRO A 245 7.51 8.16 27.95
C PRO A 245 6.86 7.45 26.74
N VAL A 246 6.92 6.13 26.74
CA VAL A 246 6.11 5.29 25.84
C VAL A 246 4.72 5.13 26.43
N ARG A 247 3.68 5.27 25.61
CA ARG A 247 2.28 5.07 26.01
C ARG A 247 1.61 4.10 25.07
N LEU A 248 0.85 3.16 25.62
CA LEU A 248 -0.04 2.29 24.87
C LEU A 248 -1.48 2.60 25.26
N ARG A 249 -2.35 2.71 24.26
CA ARG A 249 -3.81 2.80 24.44
C ARG A 249 -4.50 1.77 23.56
N MET A 250 -5.57 1.17 24.06
CA MET A 250 -6.38 0.20 23.31
C MET A 250 -7.87 0.55 23.41
N TRP A 251 -8.55 0.38 22.28
CA TRP A 251 -10.00 0.45 22.17
C TRP A 251 -10.51 -0.86 21.59
N VAL A 252 -11.75 -1.21 21.92
CA VAL A 252 -12.36 -2.47 21.48
C VAL A 252 -13.81 -2.26 21.08
N ALA A 253 -14.22 -2.97 20.05
CA ALA A 253 -15.60 -3.21 19.67
C ALA A 253 -15.74 -4.65 19.15
N PRO A 254 -16.96 -5.20 19.01
CA PRO A 254 -17.14 -6.48 18.35
C PRO A 254 -16.47 -6.49 16.96
N GLY A 255 -15.66 -7.50 16.70
CA GLY A 255 -14.90 -7.69 15.46
C GLY A 255 -13.66 -6.81 15.29
N ARG A 256 -13.26 -6.01 16.29
CA ARG A 256 -12.17 -5.02 16.12
C ARG A 256 -11.46 -4.65 17.42
N ILE A 257 -10.13 -4.60 17.37
CA ILE A 257 -9.27 -3.97 18.40
C ILE A 257 -8.39 -2.92 17.73
N VAL A 258 -8.39 -1.70 18.28
CA VAL A 258 -7.49 -0.61 17.86
C VAL A 258 -6.45 -0.41 18.94
N VAL A 259 -5.18 -0.37 18.55
CA VAL A 259 -4.05 -0.13 19.45
C VAL A 259 -3.23 1.03 18.95
N THR A 260 -2.94 2.00 19.81
CA THR A 260 -1.92 3.02 19.53
C THR A 260 -0.76 2.85 20.49
N VAL A 261 0.46 2.85 19.96
CA VAL A 261 1.70 2.97 20.74
C VAL A 261 2.35 4.28 20.35
N THR A 262 2.52 5.16 21.32
CA THR A 262 3.07 6.51 21.14
C THR A 262 4.35 6.67 21.94
N ASP A 263 5.37 7.27 21.33
CA ASP A 263 6.58 7.72 21.99
C ASP A 263 6.92 9.18 21.56
N HIS A 264 7.90 9.82 22.19
CA HIS A 264 8.27 11.23 21.93
C HIS A 264 9.43 11.38 20.91
N GLY A 265 9.71 10.30 20.17
CA GLY A 265 10.71 10.27 19.12
C GLY A 265 10.18 10.84 17.80
N PRO A 266 11.07 11.09 16.84
CA PRO A 266 10.71 11.58 15.51
C PRO A 266 10.12 10.49 14.59
N GLY A 267 10.09 9.23 15.05
CA GLY A 267 9.82 8.06 14.20
C GLY A 267 11.00 7.67 13.30
N PRO A 268 10.86 6.60 12.49
CA PRO A 268 11.93 6.11 11.61
C PRO A 268 12.28 7.12 10.52
N ALA A 269 13.55 7.31 10.15
CA ALA A 269 13.90 8.27 9.09
C ALA A 269 13.55 7.74 7.68
N ASP A 270 13.62 6.43 7.48
CA ASP A 270 13.36 5.78 6.21
C ASP A 270 11.83 5.67 5.96
N PRO A 271 11.30 6.28 4.87
CA PRO A 271 9.88 6.25 4.55
C PRO A 271 9.37 4.87 4.10
N LEU A 272 10.26 3.93 3.75
CA LEU A 272 9.91 2.57 3.35
C LEU A 272 9.72 1.61 4.55
N VAL A 273 9.98 2.05 5.78
CA VAL A 273 9.93 1.21 6.99
C VAL A 273 8.59 0.50 7.17
N GLY A 274 8.59 -0.82 7.05
CA GLY A 274 7.37 -1.62 7.19
C GLY A 274 6.65 -1.91 5.86
N LEU A 275 7.05 -1.28 4.76
CA LEU A 275 6.60 -1.63 3.41
C LEU A 275 7.53 -2.63 2.72
N VAL A 276 8.84 -2.55 3.02
CA VAL A 276 9.85 -3.50 2.59
C VAL A 276 10.59 -4.07 3.80
N PRO A 277 11.20 -5.27 3.69
CA PRO A 277 12.05 -5.80 4.75
C PRO A 277 13.21 -4.84 5.05
N GLY A 278 13.48 -4.56 6.33
CA GLY A 278 14.62 -3.73 6.72
C GLY A 278 15.96 -4.38 6.36
N ALA A 279 16.93 -3.56 5.94
CA ALA A 279 18.25 -4.02 5.50
C ALA A 279 19.14 -4.58 6.62
N SER A 280 18.80 -4.36 7.89
CA SER A 280 19.57 -4.82 9.06
C SER A 280 18.84 -5.94 9.82
N PRO A 281 19.58 -6.86 10.48
CA PRO A 281 18.99 -7.82 11.42
C PRO A 281 18.12 -7.09 12.46
N GLY A 282 16.84 -7.45 12.57
CA GLY A 282 15.86 -6.78 13.44
C GLY A 282 14.91 -5.79 12.74
N GLY A 283 15.18 -5.39 11.49
CA GLY A 283 14.32 -4.48 10.72
C GLY A 283 13.03 -5.10 10.13
N TRP A 284 12.66 -6.30 10.59
CA TRP A 284 11.55 -7.08 10.04
C TRP A 284 10.23 -6.87 10.79
N GLY A 285 10.30 -6.41 12.04
CA GLY A 285 9.14 -6.33 12.94
C GLY A 285 7.98 -5.53 12.38
N LEU A 286 8.25 -4.29 11.95
CA LEU A 286 7.20 -3.45 11.34
C LEU A 286 6.74 -3.99 9.98
N TRP A 287 7.63 -4.61 9.20
CA TRP A 287 7.26 -5.21 7.92
C TRP A 287 6.34 -6.43 8.08
N LEU A 288 6.55 -7.22 9.13
CA LEU A 288 5.64 -8.29 9.51
C LEU A 288 4.31 -7.73 10.03
N ALA A 289 4.33 -6.70 10.87
CA ALA A 289 3.13 -6.03 11.36
C ALA A 289 2.23 -5.55 10.22
N HIS A 290 2.81 -4.89 9.20
CA HIS A 290 2.07 -4.44 8.01
C HIS A 290 1.54 -5.58 7.11
N GLN A 291 2.04 -6.81 7.25
CA GLN A 291 1.54 -7.97 6.50
C GLN A 291 0.40 -8.69 7.24
N VAL A 292 0.37 -8.64 8.58
CA VAL A 292 -0.60 -9.41 9.38
C VAL A 292 -1.76 -8.59 9.90
N CYS A 293 -1.53 -7.32 10.29
CA CYS A 293 -2.61 -6.47 10.76
C CYS A 293 -3.54 -6.05 9.62
N ALA A 294 -4.80 -5.80 9.96
CA ALA A 294 -5.78 -5.29 9.02
C ALA A 294 -5.52 -3.82 8.66
N TYR A 295 -4.87 -3.07 9.54
CA TYR A 295 -4.37 -1.73 9.25
C TYR A 295 -3.16 -1.40 10.12
N VAL A 296 -2.18 -0.69 9.54
CA VAL A 296 -1.06 -0.11 10.27
C VAL A 296 -0.78 1.30 9.74
N SER A 297 -0.80 2.30 10.62
CA SER A 297 -0.43 3.69 10.32
C SER A 297 0.77 4.12 11.15
N LEU A 298 1.62 4.96 10.54
CA LEU A 298 2.80 5.56 11.14
C LEU A 298 2.60 7.08 11.16
N GLN A 299 2.08 7.59 12.27
CA GLN A 299 1.77 9.01 12.41
C GLN A 299 2.92 9.74 13.10
N ARG A 300 3.38 10.83 12.48
CA ARG A 300 4.35 11.76 13.06
C ARG A 300 3.64 13.04 13.48
N ASP A 301 3.80 13.39 14.74
CA ASP A 301 3.39 14.67 15.29
C ASP A 301 4.65 15.45 15.70
N PRO A 302 4.61 16.79 15.86
CA PRO A 302 5.78 17.58 16.23
C PRO A 302 6.51 17.09 17.49
N ASP A 303 5.76 16.53 18.45
CA ASP A 303 6.24 16.11 19.75
C ASP A 303 6.19 14.59 19.97
N GLY A 304 5.97 13.79 18.91
CA GLY A 304 5.95 12.35 19.05
C GLY A 304 5.65 11.56 17.79
N PHE A 305 5.72 10.24 17.96
CA PHE A 305 5.48 9.26 16.92
C PHE A 305 4.48 8.24 17.43
N THR A 306 3.43 7.99 16.65
CA THR A 306 2.39 7.03 16.98
C THR A 306 2.30 5.96 15.91
N VAL A 307 2.44 4.70 16.32
CA VAL A 307 2.05 3.55 15.50
C VAL A 307 0.64 3.15 15.90
N ARG A 308 -0.25 3.09 14.91
CA ARG A 308 -1.63 2.62 15.07
C ARG A 308 -1.77 1.27 14.42
N LEU A 309 -2.31 0.31 15.15
CA LEU A 309 -2.58 -1.05 14.70
C LEU A 309 -4.08 -1.32 14.80
N LEU A 310 -4.62 -2.00 13.79
CA LEU A 310 -5.98 -2.54 13.83
C LEU A 310 -5.93 -4.05 13.61
N GLY A 311 -6.52 -4.79 14.54
CA GLY A 311 -6.87 -6.20 14.37
C GLY A 311 -8.37 -6.34 14.11
N GLY A 312 -8.74 -7.25 13.21
CA GLY A 312 -10.12 -7.45 12.77
C GLY A 312 -10.51 -6.59 11.57
N GLN A 313 -11.72 -6.04 11.55
CA GLN A 313 -12.25 -5.34 10.38
C GLN A 313 -12.07 -3.82 10.46
N LEU A 314 -11.80 -3.17 9.33
CA LEU A 314 -11.93 -1.71 9.19
C LEU A 314 -13.39 -1.28 9.48
N PRO A 315 -13.63 -0.03 9.94
CA PRO A 315 -14.99 0.48 10.04
C PRO A 315 -15.69 0.40 8.69
N GLY A 316 -16.94 -0.07 8.70
CA GLY A 316 -17.85 -0.01 7.55
C GLY A 316 -18.52 1.34 7.37
#